data_AF-A0A3D2GRE2-F1
#
_entry.id   AF-A0A3D2GRE2-F1
#
_cell.length_a   1.000
_cell.length_b   1.000
_cell.length_c   1.000
_cell.angle_alpha   90.00
_cell.angle_beta   90.00
_cell.angle_gamma   90.00
#
_symmetry.space_group_name_H-M   'P 1'
#
loop_
_entity.id
_entity.type
_entity.pdbx_description
1 polymer ?
#
loop_
_entity_poly.entity_id
_entity_poly.type
_entity_poly.pdbx_seq_one_letter_code
_entity_poly.pdbx_strand_id
1 'polypeptide(L)'
;PKAQHLIGMAVHVALYALLFAVPIIGWLATAAGGYPVQFFETNLPGLIGRDKELSGLLFTLHLCGGLAFVLLIGMHIGAALFHRFIKRDGVFGRISLP
;
A
#
# COMPACT_ATOMS: atom_id res chain seq x y z
N PRO A 1 -12.68 6.91 -22.33
CA PRO A 1 -11.40 7.32 -22.95
C PRO A 1 -10.25 6.39 -22.56
N LYS A 2 -9.37 6.02 -23.51
CA LYS A 2 -8.25 5.09 -23.27
C LYS A 2 -7.32 5.56 -22.13
N ALA A 3 -7.08 6.87 -22.02
CA ALA A 3 -6.27 7.46 -20.95
C ALA A 3 -6.84 7.20 -19.54
N GLN A 4 -8.15 7.39 -19.32
CA GLN A 4 -8.79 7.12 -18.02
C GLN A 4 -8.65 5.65 -17.61
N HIS A 5 -8.74 4.74 -18.58
CA HIS A 5 -8.57 3.30 -18.32
C HIS A 5 -7.13 2.96 -17.94
N LEU A 6 -6.14 3.49 -18.66
CA LEU A 6 -4.72 3.28 -18.36
C LEU A 6 -4.34 3.83 -16.98
N ILE A 7 -4.79 5.04 -16.64
CA ILE A 7 -4.57 5.63 -15.33
C ILE A 7 -5.22 4.78 -14.24
N GLY A 8 -6.47 4.34 -14.45
CA GLY A 8 -7.16 3.47 -13.50
C GLY A 8 -6.42 2.15 -13.25
N MET A 9 -5.90 1.51 -14.30
CA MET A 9 -5.07 0.31 -14.17
C MET A 9 -3.77 0.59 -13.41
N ALA A 10 -3.08 1.68 -13.75
CA ALA A 10 -1.83 2.06 -13.10
C ALA A 10 -2.02 2.28 -11.58
N VAL A 11 -3.09 2.98 -11.19
CA VAL A 11 -3.43 3.18 -9.76
C VAL A 11 -3.70 1.85 -9.07
N HIS A 12 -4.47 0.93 -9.67
CA HIS A 12 -4.71 -0.38 -9.06
C HIS A 12 -3.43 -1.21 -8.91
N VAL A 13 -2.59 -1.25 -9.94
CA VAL A 13 -1.31 -1.98 -9.87
C VAL A 13 -0.40 -1.38 -8.81
N ALA A 14 -0.33 -0.04 -8.73
CA ALA A 14 0.44 0.64 -7.69
C ALA A 14 -0.10 0.34 -6.28
N LEU A 15 -1.41 0.34 -6.09
CA LEU A 15 -2.05 -0.04 -4.82
C LEU A 15 -1.72 -1.48 -4.44
N TYR A 16 -1.80 -2.43 -5.37
CA TYR A 16 -1.42 -3.82 -5.08
C TYR A 16 0.07 -3.96 -4.77
N ALA A 17 0.94 -3.28 -5.51
CA ALA A 17 2.37 -3.30 -5.23
C ALA A 17 2.67 -2.77 -3.82
N LEU A 18 2.09 -1.62 -3.45
CA LEU A 18 2.30 -1.00 -2.14
C LEU A 18 1.65 -1.79 -0.99
N LEU A 19 0.52 -2.45 -1.23
CA LEU A 19 -0.16 -3.31 -0.27
C LEU A 19 0.77 -4.40 0.27
N PHE A 20 1.62 -4.97 -0.59
CA PHE A 20 2.61 -5.97 -0.17
C PHE A 20 3.95 -5.35 0.22
N ALA A 21 4.42 -4.35 -0.53
CA ALA A 21 5.74 -3.76 -0.28
C ALA A 21 5.84 -3.09 1.09
N VAL A 22 4.84 -2.29 1.49
CA VAL A 22 4.90 -1.51 2.75
C VAL A 22 4.98 -2.43 3.99
N PRO A 23 4.14 -3.48 4.14
CA PRO A 23 4.28 -4.43 5.25
C PRO A 23 5.60 -5.20 5.24
N ILE A 24 6.06 -5.66 4.06
CA ILE A 24 7.34 -6.38 3.95
C ILE A 24 8.50 -5.47 4.40
N ILE A 25 8.52 -4.22 3.95
CA ILE A 25 9.54 -3.24 4.37
C ILE A 25 9.48 -3.01 5.89
N GLY A 26 8.28 -2.90 6.47
CA GLY A 26 8.11 -2.73 7.93
C GLY A 26 8.60 -3.94 8.74
N TRP A 27 8.34 -5.15 8.25
CA TRP A 27 8.88 -6.39 8.82
C TRP A 27 10.42 -6.37 8.80
N LEU A 28 11.02 -6.10 7.64
CA LEU A 28 12.48 -6.00 7.52
C LEU A 28 13.06 -4.89 8.41
N ALA A 29 12.41 -3.72 8.47
CA ALA A 29 12.86 -2.60 9.31
C ALA A 29 12.94 -2.98 10.79
N THR A 30 11.91 -3.69 11.29
CA THR A 30 11.82 -4.17 12.66
C THR A 30 12.85 -5.25 12.95
N ALA A 31 13.02 -6.22 12.02
CA ALA A 31 14.03 -7.26 12.14
C ALA A 31 15.46 -6.70 12.16
N ALA A 32 15.79 -5.76 11.26
CA ALA A 32 17.07 -5.05 11.26
C ALA A 32 17.30 -4.23 12.54
N GLY A 33 16.22 -3.74 13.17
CA GLY A 33 16.29 -3.07 14.47
C GLY A 33 16.70 -3.99 15.63
N GLY A 34 16.70 -5.32 15.42
CA GLY A 34 16.98 -6.32 16.45
C GLY A 34 15.80 -6.56 17.39
N TYR A 35 14.58 -6.21 16.97
CA TYR A 35 13.37 -6.41 17.74
C TYR A 35 12.56 -7.61 17.22
N PRO A 36 11.86 -8.35 18.11
CA PRO A 36 10.94 -9.39 17.66
C PRO A 36 9.78 -8.78 16.88
N VAL A 37 9.46 -9.38 15.73
CA VAL A 37 8.37 -8.94 14.87
C VAL A 37 7.10 -9.67 15.31
N GLN A 38 6.31 -9.02 16.16
CA GLN A 38 5.08 -9.60 16.69
C GLN A 38 4.03 -9.75 15.59
N PHE A 39 3.45 -10.94 15.49
CA PHE A 39 2.38 -11.26 14.55
C PHE A 39 1.34 -12.13 15.25
N PHE A 40 0.26 -11.48 15.71
CA PHE A 40 -0.73 -12.08 16.60
C PHE A 40 -0.06 -12.66 17.87
N GLU A 41 -0.21 -13.96 18.13
CA GLU A 41 0.35 -14.64 19.30
C GLU A 41 1.78 -15.19 19.07
N THR A 42 2.33 -15.03 17.86
CA THR A 42 3.66 -15.54 17.50
C THR A 42 4.60 -14.42 17.06
N ASN A 43 5.87 -14.74 16.86
CA ASN A 43 6.85 -13.86 16.25
C ASN A 43 7.18 -14.37 14.84
N LEU A 44 7.19 -13.45 13.89
CA LEU A 44 7.74 -13.74 12.57
C LEU A 44 9.26 -13.93 12.65
N PRO A 45 9.85 -14.78 11.80
CA PRO A 45 11.28 -14.97 11.79
C PRO A 45 12.01 -13.67 11.44
N GLY A 46 13.14 -13.44 12.10
CA GLY A 46 14.07 -12.37 11.72
C GLY A 46 14.75 -12.76 10.42
N LEU A 47 14.28 -12.22 9.29
CA LEU A 47 14.80 -12.53 7.96
C LEU A 47 16.20 -11.97 7.71
N ILE A 48 16.60 -10.95 8.47
CA ILE A 48 17.88 -10.24 8.34
C ILE A 48 18.49 -9.98 9.72
N GLY A 49 19.81 -9.84 9.76
CA GLY A 49 20.56 -9.52 10.96
C GLY A 49 20.37 -8.08 11.43
N ARG A 50 20.81 -7.80 12.66
CA ARG A 50 20.74 -6.47 13.27
C ARG A 50 21.66 -5.49 12.53
N ASP A 51 21.06 -4.42 12.00
CA ASP A 51 21.74 -3.29 11.36
C ASP A 51 20.90 -2.03 11.58
N LYS A 52 21.43 -1.09 12.36
CA LYS A 52 20.72 0.12 12.76
C LYS A 52 20.56 1.12 11.60
N GLU A 53 21.55 1.21 10.73
CA GLU A 53 21.50 2.12 9.58
C GLU A 53 20.48 1.62 8.56
N LEU A 54 20.52 0.31 8.27
CA LEU A 54 19.53 -0.34 7.42
C LEU A 54 18.11 -0.22 7.99
N SER A 55 17.94 -0.44 9.30
CA SER A 55 16.64 -0.28 9.97
C SER A 55 16.09 1.14 9.77
N GLY A 56 16.91 2.18 9.97
CA GLY A 56 16.51 3.57 9.76
C GLY A 56 16.09 3.88 8.32
N LEU A 57 16.84 3.36 7.34
CA LEU A 57 16.50 3.48 5.93
C LEU A 57 15.16 2.80 5.61
N LEU A 58 14.97 1.56 6.09
CA LEU A 58 13.74 0.81 5.85
C LEU A 58 12.53 1.47 6.50
N PHE A 59 12.65 2.04 7.70
CA PHE A 59 11.56 2.82 8.31
C PHE A 59 11.23 4.08 7.51
N THR A 60 12.23 4.74 6.92
CA THR A 60 12.02 5.89 6.04
C THR A 60 11.27 5.48 4.77
N LEU A 61 11.67 4.36 4.15
CA LEU A 61 10.97 3.80 2.99
C LEU A 61 9.54 3.35 3.34
N HIS A 62 9.34 2.76 4.51
CA HIS A 62 8.02 2.39 5.02
C HIS A 62 7.11 3.60 5.19
N LEU A 63 7.63 4.70 5.77
CA LEU A 63 6.88 5.94 5.93
C LEU A 63 6.51 6.55 4.57
N CYS A 64 7.48 6.69 3.66
CA CYS A 64 7.24 7.23 2.32
C CYS A 64 6.22 6.36 1.54
N GLY A 65 6.38 5.03 1.59
CA GLY A 65 5.47 4.10 0.95
C GLY A 65 4.06 4.14 1.55
N GLY A 66 3.94 4.27 2.87
CA GLY A 66 2.66 4.44 3.57
C GLY A 66 1.95 5.73 3.16
N LEU A 67 2.66 6.86 3.10
CA LEU A 67 2.10 8.13 2.63
C LEU A 67 1.65 8.05 1.16
N ALA A 68 2.45 7.43 0.30
CA ALA A 68 2.07 7.19 -1.10
C ALA A 68 0.82 6.31 -1.22
N PHE A 69 0.72 5.25 -0.41
CA PHE A 69 -0.43 4.35 -0.38
C PHE A 69 -1.71 5.07 0.05
N VAL A 70 -1.66 5.87 1.12
CA VAL A 70 -2.80 6.69 1.58
C VAL A 70 -3.25 7.66 0.50
N LEU A 71 -2.32 8.35 -0.16
CA LEU A 71 -2.63 9.28 -1.24
C LEU A 71 -3.31 8.58 -2.43
N LEU A 72 -2.81 7.41 -2.83
CA LEU A 72 -3.40 6.63 -3.92
C LEU A 72 -4.78 6.07 -3.56
N ILE A 73 -4.99 5.63 -2.32
CA ILE A 73 -6.32 5.23 -1.83
C ILE A 73 -7.28 6.41 -1.91
N GLY A 74 -6.88 7.58 -1.43
CA GLY A 74 -7.70 8.80 -1.50
C GLY A 74 -8.10 9.14 -2.93
N MET A 75 -7.15 9.08 -3.87
CA MET A 75 -7.41 9.29 -5.30
C MET A 75 -8.36 8.22 -5.87
N HIS A 76 -8.15 6.95 -5.53
CA HIS A 76 -8.99 5.84 -5.98
C HIS A 76 -10.45 6.00 -5.51
N ILE A 77 -10.65 6.27 -4.22
CA ILE A 77 -11.98 6.53 -3.63
C ILE A 77 -12.59 7.78 -4.28
N GLY A 78 -11.84 8.87 -4.38
CA GLY A 78 -12.31 10.10 -5.02
C GLY A 78 -12.78 9.87 -6.46
N ALA A 79 -12.04 9.09 -7.24
CA ALA A 79 -12.44 8.70 -8.59
C ALA A 79 -13.72 7.85 -8.57
N ALA A 80 -13.82 6.84 -7.69
CA ALA A 80 -15.03 6.02 -7.58
C ALA A 80 -16.28 6.87 -7.26
N LEU A 81 -16.16 7.84 -6.35
CA LEU A 81 -17.24 8.77 -6.01
C LEU A 81 -17.57 9.72 -7.17
N PHE A 82 -16.56 10.24 -7.88
CA PHE A 82 -16.76 11.03 -9.10
C PHE A 82 -17.55 10.25 -10.16
N HIS A 83 -17.18 8.99 -10.38
CA HIS A 83 -17.88 8.10 -11.31
C HIS A 83 -19.31 7.78 -10.87
N ARG A 84 -19.56 7.64 -9.56
CA ARG A 84 -20.89 7.38 -9.01
C ARG A 84 -21.83 8.58 -9.10
N PHE A 85 -21.38 9.76 -8.65
CA PHE A 85 -22.27 10.90 -8.43
C PHE A 85 -22.32 11.87 -9.59
N ILE A 86 -21.19 12.08 -10.27
CA ILE A 86 -21.08 13.08 -11.34
C ILE A 86 -21.19 12.40 -12.70
N LYS A 87 -20.28 11.46 -13.00
CA LYS A 87 -20.24 10.84 -14.33
C LYS A 87 -21.37 9.85 -14.59
N ARG A 88 -21.86 9.20 -13.52
CA ARG A 88 -22.97 8.22 -13.54
C ARG A 88 -22.83 7.16 -14.64
N ASP A 89 -21.60 6.75 -14.94
CA ASP A 89 -21.28 5.86 -16.06
C ASP A 89 -21.30 4.36 -15.70
N GLY A 90 -21.87 4.02 -14.53
CA GLY A 90 -22.01 2.64 -14.07
C GLY A 90 -20.71 1.99 -13.58
N VAL A 91 -19.55 2.66 -13.67
CA VAL A 91 -18.25 2.11 -13.24
C VAL A 91 -18.27 1.72 -11.75
N PHE A 92 -18.92 2.51 -10.90
CA PHE A 92 -19.05 2.21 -9.47
C PHE A 92 -19.72 0.85 -9.22
N GLY A 93 -20.67 0.43 -10.06
CA GLY A 93 -21.35 -0.86 -9.94
C GLY A 93 -20.43 -2.06 -10.20
N ARG A 94 -19.23 -1.86 -10.76
CA ARG A 94 -18.24 -2.92 -11.00
C ARG A 94 -17.36 -3.21 -9.79
N ILE A 95 -17.36 -2.33 -8.80
CA ILE A 95 -16.53 -2.41 -7.59
C ILE A 95 -17.37 -2.47 -6.31
N SER A 96 -18.68 -2.23 -6.39
CA SER A 96 -19.59 -2.42 -5.28
C SER A 96 -19.87 -3.91 -5.07
N LEU A 97 -20.03 -4.30 -3.81
CA LEU A 97 -20.62 -5.59 -3.46
C LEU A 97 -22.05 -5.69 -4.05
N PRO A 98 -22.51 -6.89 -4.44
CA PRO A 98 -23.83 -7.12 -5.01
C PRO A 98 -24.97 -6.72 -4.06
#